data_AF-A0A8T2C3M0-F1
#
_entry.id   AF-A0A8T2C3M0-F1
#
_cell.length_a   1.000
_cell.length_b   1.000
_cell.length_c   1.000
_cell.angle_alpha   90.00
_cell.angle_beta   90.00
_cell.angle_gamma   90.00
#
_symmetry.space_group_name_H-M   'P 1'
#
loop_
_entity.id
_entity.type
_entity.pdbx_description
1 polymer ?
#
loop_
_entity_poly.entity_id
_entity_poly.type
_entity_poly.pdbx_seq_one_letter_code
_entity_poly.pdbx_strand_id
1 'polypeptide(L)'
;MGSLDLPYVSSFKGGSEIFLRNVFENILKTYLRKNPTAKTIWELVQSLDNEKICYDHFTFRTLKVDGYGIDSLSSFFMDYGYKIGGGLDFPKKKLRVLWFSPPDVHVPKDGHGLGNGPLPRLVIAEVLVDELSPESQGIIRKYLKPEGGKQAVLSSTLGSLIWEKPTWTDFEQLAKESEFAAWTLIHGYTMNHLAFAVHRFKHRFSDIKFVKQHLEEKGFKLNSDGEILKVSQDGLLFQVSSISERLPVTFADGVTETIPASYIEFTQRQVLPEFKDVPHDEIKEFHRREAFELDNANHVMESTRFTTKF
;
A
#
# COMPACT_ATOMS: atom_id res chain seq x y z
N MET A 1 41.87 3.03 -20.37
CA MET A 1 41.70 1.91 -19.43
C MET A 1 40.23 1.86 -19.07
N GLY A 2 39.51 0.87 -19.62
CA GLY A 2 38.08 0.73 -19.36
C GLY A 2 37.88 0.27 -17.92
N SER A 3 37.06 1.01 -17.17
CA SER A 3 36.47 0.52 -15.93
C SER A 3 35.67 -0.74 -16.30
N LEU A 4 36.18 -1.90 -15.93
CA LEU A 4 35.39 -3.12 -15.87
C LEU A 4 34.37 -2.89 -14.75
N ASP A 5 33.17 -2.48 -15.13
CA ASP A 5 32.02 -2.49 -14.22
C ASP A 5 31.88 -3.92 -13.69
N LEU A 6 32.31 -4.10 -12.44
CA LEU A 6 32.07 -5.34 -11.70
C LEU A 6 30.56 -5.59 -11.75
N PRO A 7 30.10 -6.80 -12.10
CA PRO A 7 28.68 -7.10 -12.12
C PRO A 7 28.12 -6.82 -10.74
N TYR A 8 27.04 -6.03 -10.66
CA TYR A 8 26.30 -5.77 -9.44
C TYR A 8 25.82 -7.12 -8.88
N VAL A 9 26.57 -7.68 -7.94
CA VAL A 9 26.19 -8.94 -7.27
C VAL A 9 25.11 -8.58 -6.26
N SER A 10 23.86 -8.86 -6.63
CA SER A 10 22.72 -8.66 -5.74
C SER A 10 22.92 -9.43 -4.42
N SER A 11 22.74 -8.73 -3.30
CA SER A 11 22.89 -9.27 -1.94
C SER A 11 21.62 -9.96 -1.42
N PHE A 12 20.70 -10.38 -2.30
CA PHE A 12 19.44 -10.98 -1.91
C PHE A 12 19.66 -12.36 -1.29
N LYS A 13 19.18 -12.54 -0.06
CA LYS A 13 19.19 -13.83 0.63
C LYS A 13 18.00 -14.71 0.23
N GLY A 14 16.89 -14.08 -0.15
CA GLY A 14 15.61 -14.74 -0.43
C GLY A 14 15.50 -15.42 -1.79
N GLY A 15 16.43 -15.19 -2.72
CA GLY A 15 16.37 -15.71 -4.10
C GLY A 15 16.75 -14.66 -5.14
N SER A 16 16.29 -14.84 -6.39
CA SER A 16 16.60 -13.92 -7.49
C SER A 16 15.69 -12.69 -7.52
N GLU A 17 16.20 -11.57 -8.04
CA GLU A 17 15.40 -10.36 -8.28
C GLU A 17 14.16 -10.63 -9.14
N ILE A 18 14.28 -11.50 -10.14
CA ILE A 18 13.18 -11.89 -11.03
C ILE A 18 12.04 -12.52 -10.22
N PHE A 19 12.34 -13.36 -9.23
CA PHE A 19 11.31 -13.95 -8.39
C PHE A 19 10.59 -12.91 -7.54
N LEU A 20 11.32 -11.97 -6.93
CA LEU A 20 10.73 -10.85 -6.18
C LEU A 20 9.77 -10.02 -7.06
N ARG A 21 10.21 -9.67 -8.27
CA ARG A 21 9.39 -8.92 -9.22
C ARG A 21 8.13 -9.69 -9.61
N ASN A 22 8.25 -11.00 -9.86
CA ASN A 22 7.09 -11.86 -10.10
C ASN A 22 6.13 -11.92 -8.91
N VAL A 23 6.63 -11.90 -7.67
CA VAL A 23 5.78 -11.83 -6.47
C VAL A 23 4.99 -10.52 -6.46
N PHE A 24 5.65 -9.38 -6.68
CA PHE A 24 4.96 -8.09 -6.78
C PHE A 24 3.91 -8.07 -7.91
N GLU A 25 4.24 -8.62 -9.07
CA GLU A 25 3.30 -8.70 -10.19
C GLU A 25 2.05 -9.52 -9.83
N ASN A 26 2.22 -10.64 -9.12
CA ASN A 26 1.08 -11.46 -8.70
C ASN A 26 0.24 -10.77 -7.62
N ILE A 27 0.87 -10.06 -6.67
CA ILE A 27 0.15 -9.22 -5.70
C ILE A 27 -0.66 -8.15 -6.44
N LEU A 28 -0.05 -7.45 -7.39
CA LEU A 28 -0.72 -6.42 -8.19
C LEU A 28 -1.88 -6.99 -9.02
N LYS A 29 -1.67 -8.12 -9.71
CA LYS A 29 -2.72 -8.81 -10.49
C LYS A 29 -3.91 -9.18 -9.60
N THR A 30 -3.64 -9.71 -8.41
CA THR A 30 -4.69 -10.06 -7.45
C THR A 30 -5.44 -8.83 -6.94
N TYR A 31 -4.74 -7.74 -6.63
CA TYR A 31 -5.36 -6.47 -6.26
C TYR A 31 -6.26 -5.92 -7.37
N LEU A 32 -5.78 -5.83 -8.61
CA LEU A 32 -6.56 -5.28 -9.72
C LEU A 32 -7.79 -6.16 -10.05
N ARG A 33 -7.65 -7.49 -9.94
CA ARG A 33 -8.77 -8.43 -10.12
C ARG A 33 -9.86 -8.22 -9.06
N LYS A 34 -9.47 -7.94 -7.81
CA LYS A 34 -10.40 -7.76 -6.70
C LYS A 34 -11.04 -6.37 -6.65
N ASN A 35 -10.48 -5.38 -7.35
CA ASN A 35 -10.87 -3.98 -7.24
C ASN A 35 -11.10 -3.35 -8.63
N PRO A 36 -12.30 -3.52 -9.24
CA PRO A 36 -12.62 -3.02 -10.57
C PRO A 36 -12.42 -1.51 -10.76
N THR A 37 -12.76 -0.70 -9.77
CA THR A 37 -12.57 0.76 -9.85
C THR A 37 -11.08 1.11 -9.84
N ALA A 38 -10.30 0.48 -8.95
CA ALA A 38 -8.85 0.67 -8.94
C ALA A 38 -8.20 0.20 -10.24
N LYS A 39 -8.67 -0.91 -10.81
CA LYS A 39 -8.24 -1.40 -12.12
C LYS A 39 -8.52 -0.39 -13.23
N THR A 40 -9.72 0.17 -13.26
CA THR A 40 -10.10 1.21 -14.25
C THR A 40 -9.19 2.42 -14.15
N ILE A 41 -8.89 2.89 -12.93
CA ILE A 41 -7.96 4.01 -12.72
C ILE A 41 -6.54 3.62 -13.14
N TRP A 42 -6.10 2.41 -12.81
CA TRP A 42 -4.78 1.92 -13.18
C TRP A 42 -4.59 1.82 -14.71
N GLU A 43 -5.60 1.31 -15.44
CA GLU A 43 -5.62 1.28 -16.91
C GLU A 43 -5.64 2.68 -17.51
N LEU A 44 -6.43 3.60 -16.94
CA LEU A 44 -6.44 5.01 -17.34
C LEU A 44 -5.03 5.61 -17.21
N VAL A 45 -4.37 5.45 -16.06
CA VAL A 45 -3.04 6.01 -15.81
C VAL A 45 -2.00 5.45 -16.78
N GLN A 46 -2.05 4.14 -17.07
CA GLN A 46 -1.16 3.56 -18.09
C GLN A 46 -1.34 4.17 -19.48
N SER A 47 -2.58 4.46 -19.87
CA SER A 47 -2.88 5.09 -21.16
C SER A 47 -2.38 6.53 -21.28
N LEU A 48 -2.15 7.21 -20.14
CA LEU A 48 -1.72 8.62 -20.12
C LEU A 48 -0.22 8.81 -20.30
N ASP A 49 0.60 7.80 -19.98
CA ASP A 49 2.06 7.91 -19.97
C ASP A 49 2.78 6.81 -20.76
N ASN A 50 2.14 6.31 -21.84
CA ASN A 50 2.68 5.23 -22.68
C ASN A 50 3.24 4.06 -21.86
N GLU A 51 2.50 3.61 -20.84
CA GLU A 51 2.83 2.50 -19.94
C GLU A 51 4.06 2.70 -19.04
N LYS A 52 4.66 3.91 -18.97
CA LYS A 52 5.85 4.17 -18.13
C LYS A 52 5.53 4.50 -16.67
N ILE A 53 4.63 3.73 -16.07
CA ILE A 53 4.22 3.91 -14.69
C ILE A 53 5.30 3.46 -13.70
N CYS A 54 5.43 4.15 -12.58
CA CYS A 54 6.25 3.71 -11.45
C CYS A 54 5.38 3.71 -10.19
N TYR A 55 5.68 2.79 -9.27
CA TYR A 55 4.97 2.66 -8.01
C TYR A 55 5.78 3.31 -6.90
N ASP A 56 5.15 4.19 -6.12
CA ASP A 56 5.77 4.80 -4.95
C ASP A 56 5.86 3.76 -3.82
N HIS A 57 4.71 3.14 -3.52
CA HIS A 57 4.59 2.16 -2.46
C HIS A 57 3.39 1.23 -2.65
N PHE A 58 3.45 0.07 -2.01
CA PHE A 58 2.34 -0.86 -1.81
C PHE A 58 2.02 -0.99 -0.32
N THR A 59 0.74 -0.91 0.02
CA THR A 59 0.29 -0.88 1.42
C THR A 59 -0.51 -2.11 1.80
N PHE A 60 -0.26 -2.63 3.00
CA PHE A 60 -0.91 -3.80 3.56
C PHE A 60 -1.41 -3.54 4.99
N ARG A 61 -2.42 -4.29 5.41
CA ARG A 61 -2.96 -4.26 6.77
C ARG A 61 -2.85 -5.65 7.39
N THR A 62 -2.56 -5.69 8.68
CA THR A 62 -2.26 -6.89 9.44
C THR A 62 -2.84 -6.78 10.86
N LEU A 63 -2.82 -7.89 11.61
CA LEU A 63 -3.34 -7.95 12.98
C LEU A 63 -2.20 -8.39 13.89
N LYS A 64 -1.75 -7.55 14.83
CA LYS A 64 -0.65 -7.88 15.74
C LYS A 64 -1.13 -8.85 16.81
N VAL A 65 -1.20 -10.11 16.45
CA VAL A 65 -1.57 -11.23 17.32
C VAL A 65 -1.02 -12.52 16.74
N ASP A 66 -0.49 -13.41 17.58
CA ASP A 66 -0.18 -14.80 17.25
C ASP A 66 0.59 -15.05 15.93
N GLY A 67 1.48 -14.11 15.56
CA GLY A 67 2.29 -14.18 14.34
C GLY A 67 1.64 -13.63 13.06
N TYR A 68 0.55 -12.87 13.16
CA TYR A 68 -0.16 -12.24 12.02
C TYR A 68 0.13 -10.74 11.82
N GLY A 69 1.09 -10.18 12.58
CA GLY A 69 1.45 -8.76 12.52
C GLY A 69 2.35 -8.41 11.33
N ILE A 70 3.04 -7.27 11.40
CA ILE A 70 3.92 -6.78 10.33
C ILE A 70 4.97 -7.82 9.92
N ASP A 71 5.53 -8.54 10.88
CA ASP A 71 6.61 -9.52 10.65
C ASP A 71 6.18 -10.68 9.75
N SER A 72 4.90 -11.03 9.74
CA SER A 72 4.34 -12.12 8.93
C SER A 72 4.54 -11.89 7.42
N LEU A 73 4.51 -10.62 7.00
CA LEU A 73 4.63 -10.21 5.62
C LEU A 73 6.02 -9.63 5.32
N SER A 74 6.54 -8.79 6.22
CA SER A 74 7.81 -8.06 5.99
C SER A 74 9.03 -8.99 5.96
N SER A 75 9.04 -10.10 6.71
CA SER A 75 10.19 -11.00 6.77
C SER A 75 10.62 -11.49 5.38
N PHE A 76 9.65 -11.83 4.51
CA PHE A 76 9.92 -12.22 3.14
C PHE A 76 10.66 -11.11 2.37
N PHE A 77 10.18 -9.87 2.43
CA PHE A 77 10.78 -8.77 1.69
C PHE A 77 12.14 -8.37 2.26
N MET A 78 12.35 -8.52 3.56
CA MET A 78 13.65 -8.28 4.21
C MET A 78 14.71 -9.30 3.76
N ASP A 79 14.33 -10.53 3.44
CA ASP A 79 15.25 -11.50 2.80
C ASP A 79 15.69 -11.05 1.39
N TYR A 80 14.93 -10.18 0.74
CA TYR A 80 15.30 -9.50 -0.50
C TYR A 80 15.95 -8.13 -0.28
N GLY A 81 16.40 -7.82 0.95
CA GLY A 81 17.17 -6.61 1.24
C GLY A 81 16.35 -5.35 1.47
N TYR A 82 15.02 -5.45 1.58
CA TYR A 82 14.22 -4.35 2.14
C TYR A 82 14.66 -4.04 3.57
N LYS A 83 14.63 -2.77 3.94
CA LYS A 83 15.02 -2.28 5.27
C LYS A 83 13.92 -1.43 5.87
N ILE A 84 13.75 -1.48 7.18
CA ILE A 84 12.83 -0.58 7.89
C ILE A 84 13.32 0.85 7.66
N GLY A 85 12.48 1.66 7.00
CA GLY A 85 12.74 3.07 6.74
C GLY A 85 12.22 3.98 7.86
N GLY A 86 11.27 3.50 8.66
CA GLY A 86 10.73 4.18 9.84
C GLY A 86 9.32 3.69 10.18
N GLY A 87 8.66 4.40 11.09
CA GLY A 87 7.32 4.05 11.56
C GLY A 87 6.49 5.22 12.09
N LEU A 88 5.19 4.99 12.18
CA LEU A 88 4.19 5.89 12.73
C LEU A 88 3.27 5.10 13.66
N ASP A 89 3.02 5.62 14.86
CA ASP A 89 2.03 5.06 15.78
C ASP A 89 0.77 5.94 15.79
N PHE A 90 -0.41 5.31 15.84
CA PHE A 90 -1.71 5.98 15.89
C PHE A 90 -2.45 5.54 17.16
N PRO A 91 -2.12 6.11 18.34
CA PRO A 91 -2.65 5.63 19.62
C PRO A 91 -4.18 5.61 19.68
N LYS A 92 -4.85 6.64 19.12
CA LYS A 92 -6.31 6.71 19.09
C LYS A 92 -6.96 5.59 18.25
N LYS A 93 -6.27 5.12 17.22
CA LYS A 93 -6.73 4.04 16.33
C LYS A 93 -6.21 2.67 16.78
N LYS A 94 -5.33 2.61 17.78
CA LYS A 94 -4.63 1.40 18.24
C LYS A 94 -3.87 0.72 17.09
N LEU A 95 -3.18 1.52 16.26
CA LEU A 95 -2.45 1.05 15.08
C LEU A 95 -0.97 1.42 15.17
N ARG A 96 -0.15 0.58 14.55
CA ARG A 96 1.23 0.89 14.18
C ARG A 96 1.41 0.72 12.68
N VAL A 97 2.23 1.58 12.07
CA VAL A 97 2.63 1.47 10.66
C VAL A 97 4.15 1.47 10.60
N LEU A 98 4.72 0.53 9.86
CA LEU A 98 6.12 0.59 9.44
C LEU A 98 6.18 0.72 7.92
N TRP A 99 7.14 1.48 7.41
CA TRP A 99 7.50 1.43 6.00
C TRP A 99 8.88 0.84 5.79
N PHE A 100 9.06 0.23 4.63
CA PHE A 100 10.26 -0.47 4.24
C PHE A 100 10.78 0.11 2.93
N SER A 101 12.02 0.60 2.97
CA SER A 101 12.71 1.10 1.79
C SER A 101 13.23 -0.08 0.96
N PRO A 102 13.08 -0.05 -0.38
CA PRO A 102 13.53 -1.12 -1.26
C PRO A 102 15.06 -1.23 -1.27
N PRO A 103 15.61 -2.39 -1.64
CA PRO A 103 17.03 -2.51 -1.94
C PRO A 103 17.39 -1.71 -3.20
N ASP A 104 18.67 -1.39 -3.34
CA ASP A 104 19.18 -0.87 -4.61
C ASP A 104 19.06 -1.96 -5.69
N VAL A 105 18.57 -1.58 -6.87
CA VAL A 105 18.51 -2.44 -8.06
C VAL A 105 18.95 -1.63 -9.26
N HIS A 106 19.51 -2.30 -10.26
CA HIS A 106 19.82 -1.64 -11.52
C HIS A 106 18.51 -1.31 -12.26
N VAL A 107 18.25 -0.02 -12.47
CA VAL A 107 17.09 0.47 -13.24
C VAL A 107 17.62 1.09 -14.53
N PRO A 108 17.31 0.51 -15.71
CA PRO A 108 17.65 1.13 -17.00
C PRO A 108 17.06 2.54 -17.13
N LYS A 109 17.63 3.38 -17.99
CA LYS A 109 17.20 4.78 -18.18
C LYS A 109 15.71 4.91 -18.52
N ASP A 110 15.13 3.92 -19.18
CA ASP A 110 13.72 3.84 -19.55
C ASP A 110 12.94 2.76 -18.78
N GLY A 111 13.52 2.21 -17.70
CA GLY A 111 12.91 1.20 -16.85
C GLY A 111 11.65 1.72 -16.14
N HIS A 112 10.60 0.90 -16.14
CA HIS A 112 9.28 1.24 -15.60
C HIS A 112 8.52 -0.02 -15.16
N GLY A 113 7.38 0.16 -14.50
CA GLY A 113 6.59 -0.93 -13.96
C GLY A 113 7.37 -1.80 -12.96
N LEU A 114 6.89 -3.02 -12.75
CA LEU A 114 7.51 -3.98 -11.84
C LEU A 114 8.62 -4.82 -12.49
N GLY A 115 8.62 -4.95 -13.82
CA GLY A 115 9.56 -5.82 -14.53
C GLY A 115 10.98 -5.25 -14.63
N ASN A 116 11.12 -3.94 -14.85
CA ASN A 116 12.42 -3.27 -15.01
C ASN A 116 12.48 -1.87 -14.40
N GLY A 117 11.45 -1.45 -13.66
CA GLY A 117 11.42 -0.18 -12.94
C GLY A 117 11.99 -0.25 -11.52
N PRO A 118 11.97 0.89 -10.80
CA PRO A 118 12.28 0.93 -9.37
C PRO A 118 11.28 0.06 -8.60
N LEU A 119 11.79 -0.64 -7.58
CA LEU A 119 10.93 -1.41 -6.68
C LEU A 119 10.12 -0.46 -5.77
N PRO A 120 8.84 -0.76 -5.48
CA PRO A 120 8.03 0.07 -4.60
C PRO A 120 8.54 -0.04 -3.15
N ARG A 121 8.33 1.02 -2.37
CA ARG A 121 8.37 0.92 -0.91
C ARG A 121 7.22 0.01 -0.44
N LEU A 122 7.34 -0.53 0.76
CA LEU A 122 6.24 -1.26 1.40
C LEU A 122 5.78 -0.52 2.62
N VAL A 123 4.47 -0.41 2.81
CA VAL A 123 3.86 0.14 4.01
C VAL A 123 3.02 -0.95 4.63
N ILE A 124 3.31 -1.34 5.86
CA ILE A 124 2.60 -2.42 6.53
C ILE A 124 2.09 -1.89 7.86
N ALA A 125 0.77 -1.88 7.99
CA ALA A 125 0.07 -1.46 9.18
C ALA A 125 -0.38 -2.68 9.98
N GLU A 126 -0.36 -2.59 11.31
CA GLU A 126 -0.91 -3.59 12.22
C GLU A 126 -1.85 -2.96 13.24
N VAL A 127 -2.97 -3.63 13.50
CA VAL A 127 -3.81 -3.34 14.67
C VAL A 127 -3.15 -3.94 15.90
N LEU A 128 -2.99 -3.16 16.96
CA LEU A 128 -2.54 -3.63 18.27
C LEU A 128 -3.70 -4.36 18.97
N VAL A 129 -3.86 -5.65 18.66
CA VAL A 129 -5.04 -6.44 19.06
C VAL A 129 -5.23 -6.46 20.57
N ASP A 130 -4.14 -6.55 21.34
CA ASP A 130 -4.19 -6.58 22.81
C ASP A 130 -4.67 -5.25 23.42
N GLU A 131 -4.72 -4.16 22.65
CA GLU A 131 -5.31 -2.88 23.08
C GLU A 131 -6.82 -2.79 22.79
N LEU A 132 -7.39 -3.72 22.04
CA LEU A 132 -8.84 -3.78 21.77
C LEU A 132 -9.63 -4.29 22.98
N SER A 133 -10.96 -4.14 22.95
CA SER A 133 -11.82 -4.74 23.97
C SER A 133 -11.68 -6.28 24.02
N PRO A 134 -11.92 -6.92 25.18
CA PRO A 134 -11.91 -8.38 25.28
C PRO A 134 -12.85 -9.08 24.29
N GLU A 135 -13.97 -8.44 23.95
CA GLU A 135 -14.92 -8.93 22.95
C GLU A 135 -14.28 -8.98 21.55
N SER A 136 -13.70 -7.87 21.08
CA SER A 136 -13.00 -7.80 19.79
C SER A 136 -11.79 -8.73 19.73
N GLN A 137 -11.04 -8.84 20.83
CA GLN A 137 -9.94 -9.81 20.94
C GLN A 137 -10.45 -11.25 20.79
N GLY A 138 -11.56 -11.59 21.44
CA GLY A 138 -12.22 -12.90 21.32
C GLY A 138 -12.68 -13.20 19.89
N ILE A 139 -13.26 -12.21 19.20
CA ILE A 139 -13.64 -12.34 17.79
C ILE A 139 -12.41 -12.61 16.92
N ILE A 140 -11.34 -11.83 17.06
CA ILE A 140 -10.13 -12.00 16.23
C ILE A 140 -9.49 -13.38 16.49
N ARG A 141 -9.36 -13.78 17.75
CA ARG A 141 -8.77 -15.07 18.15
C ARG A 141 -9.64 -16.28 17.80
N LYS A 142 -10.93 -16.10 17.51
CA LYS A 142 -11.79 -17.15 16.94
C LYS A 142 -11.32 -17.61 15.56
N TYR A 143 -10.76 -16.69 14.76
CA TYR A 143 -10.34 -16.96 13.38
C TYR A 143 -8.84 -17.26 13.26
N LEU A 144 -8.02 -16.55 14.03
CA LEU A 144 -6.57 -16.61 13.93
C LEU A 144 -6.02 -17.72 14.83
N LYS A 145 -5.29 -18.66 14.23
CA LYS A 145 -4.66 -19.79 14.95
C LYS A 145 -3.19 -19.45 15.24
N PRO A 146 -2.64 -19.85 16.40
CA PRO A 146 -1.23 -19.64 16.72
C PRO A 146 -0.28 -19.98 15.56
N GLU A 147 0.59 -19.02 15.22
CA GLU A 147 1.61 -19.11 14.15
C GLU A 147 1.07 -19.29 12.72
N GLY A 148 -0.23 -19.11 12.48
CA GLY A 148 -0.81 -19.29 11.14
C GLY A 148 -0.39 -18.22 10.12
N GLY A 149 0.18 -17.09 10.57
CA GLY A 149 0.58 -15.97 9.72
C GLY A 149 1.72 -16.24 8.72
N LYS A 150 2.43 -17.37 8.83
CA LYS A 150 3.58 -17.74 7.97
C LYS A 150 3.29 -17.75 6.47
N GLN A 151 2.02 -17.81 6.07
CA GLN A 151 1.57 -17.87 4.68
C GLN A 151 1.14 -16.50 4.11
N ALA A 152 1.49 -15.38 4.74
CA ALA A 152 1.02 -14.04 4.37
C ALA A 152 1.31 -13.63 2.91
N VAL A 153 2.51 -13.91 2.40
CA VAL A 153 2.87 -13.58 1.00
C VAL A 153 2.09 -14.45 0.01
N LEU A 154 1.92 -15.74 0.32
CA LEU A 154 1.13 -16.64 -0.51
C LEU A 154 -0.36 -16.23 -0.49
N SER A 155 -0.89 -15.84 0.67
CA SER A 155 -2.21 -15.26 0.84
C SER A 155 -2.41 -14.01 -0.04
N SER A 156 -1.43 -13.10 -0.02
CA SER A 156 -1.46 -11.86 -0.79
C SER A 156 -1.43 -12.10 -2.30
N THR A 157 -0.59 -13.02 -2.76
CA THR A 157 -0.46 -13.38 -4.19
C THR A 157 -1.69 -14.11 -4.71
N LEU A 158 -2.28 -15.04 -3.95
CA LEU A 158 -3.47 -15.78 -4.37
C LEU A 158 -4.77 -14.96 -4.19
N GLY A 159 -4.78 -14.05 -3.22
CA GLY A 159 -5.96 -13.29 -2.82
C GLY A 159 -6.90 -14.08 -1.92
N SER A 160 -6.38 -14.99 -1.09
CA SER A 160 -7.16 -15.88 -0.23
C SER A 160 -6.90 -15.61 1.25
N LEU A 161 -7.92 -15.75 2.09
CA LEU A 161 -7.73 -15.76 3.54
C LEU A 161 -6.95 -17.01 3.95
N ILE A 162 -6.14 -16.89 5.00
CA ILE A 162 -5.45 -18.03 5.65
C ILE A 162 -6.15 -18.48 6.94
N TRP A 163 -7.32 -17.92 7.18
CA TRP A 163 -8.28 -18.30 8.20
C TRP A 163 -9.65 -18.49 7.55
N GLU A 164 -10.59 -19.07 8.29
CA GLU A 164 -11.97 -19.23 7.84
C GLU A 164 -12.62 -17.86 7.61
N LYS A 165 -13.46 -17.75 6.58
CA LYS A 165 -14.16 -16.50 6.30
C LYS A 165 -15.01 -16.09 7.53
N PRO A 166 -15.01 -14.82 7.97
CA PRO A 166 -15.83 -14.40 9.09
C PRO A 166 -17.33 -14.39 8.77
N THR A 167 -18.15 -14.50 9.83
CA THR A 167 -19.59 -14.24 9.78
C THR A 167 -19.87 -12.75 9.71
N TRP A 168 -21.05 -12.36 9.21
CA TRP A 168 -21.46 -10.95 9.22
C TRP A 168 -21.56 -10.42 10.66
N THR A 169 -22.11 -11.20 11.58
CA THR A 169 -22.24 -10.82 12.99
C THR A 169 -20.90 -10.44 13.62
N ASP A 170 -19.87 -11.27 13.43
CA ASP A 170 -18.55 -11.01 14.00
C ASP A 170 -17.88 -9.80 13.32
N PHE A 171 -18.04 -9.68 12.00
CA PHE A 171 -17.52 -8.55 11.25
C PHE A 171 -18.14 -7.23 11.70
N GLU A 172 -19.48 -7.18 11.81
CA GLU A 172 -20.21 -5.98 12.22
C GLU A 172 -19.83 -5.58 13.66
N GLN A 173 -19.73 -6.56 14.56
CA GLN A 173 -19.34 -6.28 15.94
C GLN A 173 -17.92 -5.74 16.03
N LEU A 174 -16.97 -6.33 15.31
CA LEU A 174 -15.59 -5.83 15.27
C LEU A 174 -15.52 -4.43 14.63
N ALA A 175 -16.31 -4.17 13.59
CA ALA A 175 -16.34 -2.89 12.90
C ALA A 175 -16.82 -1.72 13.79
N LYS A 176 -17.68 -1.99 14.79
CA LYS A 176 -18.13 -0.98 15.76
C LYS A 176 -16.98 -0.41 16.60
N GLU A 177 -15.97 -1.23 16.90
CA GLU A 177 -14.77 -0.77 17.62
C GLU A 177 -13.65 -0.35 16.66
N SER A 178 -13.38 -1.16 15.62
CA SER A 178 -12.28 -0.92 14.69
C SER A 178 -12.63 -1.38 13.28
N GLU A 179 -13.05 -0.43 12.45
CA GLU A 179 -13.22 -0.63 11.00
C GLU A 179 -11.93 -1.16 10.35
N PHE A 180 -10.75 -0.79 10.87
CA PHE A 180 -9.45 -1.27 10.39
C PHE A 180 -9.26 -2.76 10.65
N ALA A 181 -9.60 -3.21 11.87
CA ALA A 181 -9.53 -4.63 12.23
C ALA A 181 -10.55 -5.45 11.43
N ALA A 182 -11.78 -4.95 11.30
CA ALA A 182 -12.83 -5.61 10.50
C ALA A 182 -12.44 -5.73 9.02
N TRP A 183 -11.90 -4.65 8.42
CA TRP A 183 -11.37 -4.68 7.05
C TRP A 183 -10.28 -5.74 6.91
N THR A 184 -9.35 -5.79 7.86
CA THR A 184 -8.23 -6.75 7.83
C THR A 184 -8.73 -8.19 7.99
N LEU A 185 -9.74 -8.42 8.83
CA LEU A 185 -10.30 -9.75 9.07
C LEU A 185 -10.99 -10.34 7.82
N ILE A 186 -11.69 -9.53 7.03
CA ILE A 186 -12.40 -10.01 5.83
C ILE A 186 -11.52 -10.01 4.56
N HIS A 187 -10.52 -9.13 4.46
CA HIS A 187 -9.66 -9.01 3.27
C HIS A 187 -8.29 -9.70 3.40
N GLY A 188 -7.87 -10.01 4.63
CA GLY A 188 -6.58 -10.64 4.93
C GLY A 188 -5.39 -9.82 4.42
N TYR A 189 -4.39 -10.48 3.84
CA TYR A 189 -3.19 -9.85 3.29
C TYR A 189 -3.36 -9.31 1.86
N THR A 190 -4.61 -9.08 1.42
CA THR A 190 -4.85 -8.37 0.15
C THR A 190 -4.21 -6.98 0.25
N MET A 191 -3.50 -6.55 -0.81
CA MET A 191 -2.95 -5.19 -0.87
C MET A 191 -4.09 -4.18 -0.69
N ASN A 192 -3.95 -3.28 0.29
CA ASN A 192 -4.95 -2.28 0.62
C ASN A 192 -4.99 -1.13 -0.40
N HIS A 193 -3.83 -0.74 -0.90
CA HIS A 193 -3.71 0.16 -2.03
C HIS A 193 -2.31 0.06 -2.62
N LEU A 194 -2.23 0.42 -3.90
CA LEU A 194 -0.98 0.86 -4.51
C LEU A 194 -0.97 2.39 -4.58
N ALA A 195 0.22 2.96 -4.61
CA ALA A 195 0.43 4.36 -4.92
C ALA A 195 1.30 4.53 -6.17
N PHE A 196 0.89 5.39 -7.08
CA PHE A 196 1.73 5.81 -8.20
C PHE A 196 2.74 6.88 -7.78
N ALA A 197 3.99 6.75 -8.25
CA ALA A 197 5.02 7.77 -8.09
C ALA A 197 4.86 8.87 -9.17
N VAL A 198 4.03 9.87 -8.88
CA VAL A 198 3.64 10.92 -9.81
C VAL A 198 4.85 11.69 -10.35
N HIS A 199 5.87 11.96 -9.51
CA HIS A 199 7.10 12.65 -9.93
C HIS A 199 7.91 11.90 -11.01
N ARG A 200 7.53 10.65 -11.33
CA ARG A 200 8.16 9.84 -12.39
C ARG A 200 7.35 9.81 -13.68
N PHE A 201 6.12 10.33 -13.67
CA PHE A 201 5.33 10.47 -14.88
C PHE A 201 5.93 11.52 -15.81
N LYS A 202 5.56 11.46 -17.09
CA LYS A 202 6.00 12.46 -18.07
C LYS A 202 4.97 13.57 -18.27
N HIS A 203 5.46 14.65 -18.89
CA HIS A 203 4.66 15.80 -19.29
C HIS A 203 3.87 16.38 -18.10
N ARG A 204 2.66 16.89 -18.33
CA ARG A 204 1.82 17.50 -17.28
C ARG A 204 1.41 16.53 -16.17
N PHE A 205 1.48 15.22 -16.39
CA PHE A 205 1.09 14.23 -15.38
C PHE A 205 2.17 14.06 -14.31
N SER A 206 3.35 14.66 -14.47
CA SER A 206 4.37 14.72 -13.40
C SER A 206 3.99 15.65 -12.23
N ASP A 207 2.83 16.30 -12.30
CA ASP A 207 2.26 17.16 -11.26
C ASP A 207 0.94 16.56 -10.77
N ILE A 208 0.89 16.25 -9.48
CA ILE A 208 -0.23 15.62 -8.80
C ILE A 208 -1.51 16.46 -8.86
N LYS A 209 -1.41 17.78 -9.04
CA LYS A 209 -2.58 18.65 -9.21
C LYS A 209 -3.29 18.35 -10.53
N PHE A 210 -2.54 18.11 -11.61
CA PHE A 210 -3.13 17.67 -12.88
C PHE A 210 -3.72 16.27 -12.78
N VAL A 211 -3.06 15.36 -12.07
CA VAL A 211 -3.60 14.02 -11.80
C VAL A 211 -4.94 14.11 -11.06
N LYS A 212 -5.01 14.88 -9.97
CA LYS A 212 -6.24 15.14 -9.21
C LYS A 212 -7.35 15.66 -10.13
N GLN A 213 -7.10 16.75 -10.85
CA GLN A 213 -8.08 17.35 -11.75
C GLN A 213 -8.56 16.34 -12.80
N HIS A 214 -7.64 15.57 -13.39
CA HIS A 214 -7.99 14.60 -14.40
C HIS A 214 -8.89 13.47 -13.87
N LEU A 215 -8.64 13.00 -12.64
CA LEU A 215 -9.50 12.00 -12.00
C LEU A 215 -10.90 12.54 -11.72
N GLU A 216 -11.00 13.80 -11.27
CA GLU A 216 -12.27 14.49 -11.04
C GLU A 216 -13.06 14.65 -12.36
N GLU A 217 -12.39 15.09 -13.45
CA GLU A 217 -12.98 15.20 -14.78
C GLU A 217 -13.51 13.87 -15.32
N LYS A 218 -12.88 12.76 -14.94
CA LYS A 218 -13.31 11.39 -15.30
C LYS A 218 -14.39 10.85 -14.36
N GLY A 219 -14.81 11.61 -13.35
CA GLY A 219 -15.89 11.26 -12.44
C GLY A 219 -15.49 10.34 -11.30
N PHE A 220 -14.19 10.13 -11.05
CA PHE A 220 -13.73 9.35 -9.91
C PHE A 220 -13.91 10.14 -8.60
N LYS A 221 -14.41 9.48 -7.57
CA LYS A 221 -14.53 10.05 -6.23
C LYS A 221 -13.19 9.99 -5.50
N LEU A 222 -12.67 11.14 -5.12
CA LEU A 222 -11.44 11.26 -4.34
C LEU A 222 -11.74 11.37 -2.83
N ASN A 223 -10.80 10.95 -2.00
CA ASN A 223 -10.91 11.05 -0.56
C ASN A 223 -10.79 12.52 -0.10
N SER A 224 -11.88 13.07 0.41
CA SER A 224 -12.00 14.43 0.93
C SER A 224 -11.97 14.52 2.46
N ASP A 225 -11.54 13.47 3.18
CA ASP A 225 -11.21 13.59 4.60
C ASP A 225 -9.94 14.46 4.73
N GLY A 226 -10.04 15.57 5.45
CA GLY A 226 -9.08 16.68 5.34
C GLY A 226 -9.24 17.42 4.00
N GLU A 227 -8.15 17.71 3.31
CA GLU A 227 -8.18 18.21 1.93
C GLU A 227 -7.99 17.05 0.93
N ILE A 228 -8.53 17.16 -0.29
CA ILE A 228 -8.34 16.13 -1.33
C ILE A 228 -6.86 15.92 -1.64
N LEU A 229 -6.10 17.01 -1.77
CA LEU A 229 -4.65 17.00 -1.88
C LEU A 229 -4.08 17.14 -0.47
N LYS A 230 -3.62 16.03 0.11
CA LYS A 230 -2.92 16.06 1.39
C LYS A 230 -1.47 16.50 1.16
N VAL A 231 -0.99 17.43 1.97
CA VAL A 231 0.36 18.00 1.87
C VAL A 231 1.02 17.87 3.23
N SER A 232 2.21 17.26 3.28
CA SER A 232 2.98 17.16 4.51
C SER A 232 3.34 18.55 5.05
N GLN A 233 3.59 18.64 6.36
CA GLN A 233 3.95 19.88 7.03
C GLN A 233 5.19 20.56 6.42
N ASP A 234 6.16 19.79 5.93
CA ASP A 234 7.36 20.29 5.26
C ASP A 234 7.13 20.71 3.80
N GLY A 235 5.95 20.46 3.23
CA GLY A 235 5.60 20.75 1.85
C GLY A 235 6.28 19.85 0.82
N LEU A 236 6.88 18.73 1.24
CA LEU A 236 7.70 17.87 0.38
C LEU A 236 7.04 16.55 -0.01
N LEU A 237 5.87 16.23 0.55
CA LEU A 237 5.09 15.03 0.23
C LEU A 237 3.64 15.43 -0.06
N PHE A 238 3.18 15.08 -1.26
CA PHE A 238 1.81 15.33 -1.72
C PHE A 238 1.13 13.99 -1.99
N GLN A 239 -0.11 13.83 -1.52
CA GLN A 239 -0.87 12.59 -1.66
C GLN A 239 -2.33 12.87 -2.05
N VAL A 240 -2.84 12.07 -2.97
CA VAL A 240 -4.25 12.03 -3.39
C VAL A 240 -4.67 10.57 -3.47
N SER A 241 -5.78 10.21 -2.85
CA SER A 241 -6.34 8.86 -2.94
C SER A 241 -7.77 8.87 -3.47
N SER A 242 -8.16 7.80 -4.17
CA SER A 242 -9.57 7.55 -4.43
C SER A 242 -10.27 7.16 -3.11
N ILE A 243 -11.58 7.37 -3.03
CA ILE A 243 -12.35 6.63 -2.03
C ILE A 243 -12.37 5.15 -2.42
N SER A 244 -12.38 4.26 -1.43
CA SER A 244 -12.53 2.83 -1.67
C SER A 244 -13.87 2.59 -2.35
N GLU A 245 -13.86 1.77 -3.40
CA GLU A 245 -15.11 1.20 -3.88
C GLU A 245 -15.69 0.27 -2.82
N ARG A 246 -17.01 0.10 -2.85
CA ARG A 246 -17.71 -0.84 -1.99
C ARG A 246 -18.21 -1.99 -2.85
N LEU A 247 -17.87 -3.21 -2.44
CA LEU A 247 -18.17 -4.42 -3.20
C LEU A 247 -19.05 -5.34 -2.36
N PRO A 248 -19.98 -6.09 -3.00
CA PRO A 248 -20.76 -7.11 -2.31
C PRO A 248 -19.84 -8.25 -1.86
N VAL A 249 -19.95 -8.64 -0.59
CA VAL A 249 -19.21 -9.76 0.01
C VAL A 249 -20.20 -10.68 0.72
N THR A 250 -20.20 -11.96 0.33
CA THR A 250 -20.96 -13.01 1.03
C THR A 250 -20.11 -13.59 2.16
N PHE A 251 -20.58 -13.42 3.39
CA PHE A 251 -19.98 -13.89 4.66
C PHE A 251 -20.25 -15.38 4.89
N ALA A 252 -19.58 -15.97 5.89
CA ALA A 252 -19.67 -17.41 6.15
C ALA A 252 -21.05 -17.89 6.64
N ASP A 253 -21.86 -16.99 7.21
CA ASP A 253 -23.24 -17.21 7.62
C ASP A 253 -24.25 -16.97 6.48
N GLY A 254 -23.78 -16.77 5.24
CA GLY A 254 -24.62 -16.61 4.05
C GLY A 254 -25.16 -15.18 3.84
N VAL A 255 -24.95 -14.27 4.80
CA VAL A 255 -25.31 -12.86 4.64
C VAL A 255 -24.42 -12.21 3.59
N THR A 256 -25.01 -11.38 2.72
CA THR A 256 -24.26 -10.61 1.71
C THR A 256 -24.43 -9.12 1.95
N GLU A 257 -23.31 -8.43 2.18
CA GLU A 257 -23.30 -7.00 2.48
C GLU A 257 -22.29 -6.25 1.62
N THR A 258 -22.52 -4.95 1.43
CA THR A 258 -21.66 -4.10 0.59
C THR A 258 -20.68 -3.30 1.44
N ILE A 259 -19.42 -3.77 1.48
CA ILE A 259 -18.36 -3.24 2.34
C ILE A 259 -17.23 -2.61 1.53
N PRO A 260 -16.45 -1.68 2.10
CA PRO A 260 -15.27 -1.14 1.44
C PRO A 260 -14.22 -2.20 1.11
N ALA A 261 -13.70 -2.14 -0.10
CA ALA A 261 -12.61 -2.95 -0.61
C ALA A 261 -11.28 -2.18 -0.51
N SER A 262 -10.50 -2.15 -1.60
CA SER A 262 -9.25 -1.40 -1.67
C SER A 262 -9.44 -0.08 -2.42
N TYR A 263 -8.44 0.79 -2.38
CA TYR A 263 -8.41 2.05 -3.13
C TYR A 263 -7.07 2.23 -3.82
N ILE A 264 -6.92 3.32 -4.58
CA ILE A 264 -5.66 3.67 -5.27
C ILE A 264 -5.18 5.04 -4.82
N GLU A 265 -3.87 5.22 -4.73
CA GLU A 265 -3.22 6.46 -4.33
C GLU A 265 -2.27 6.99 -5.41
N PHE A 266 -2.01 8.28 -5.33
CA PHE A 266 -1.01 9.02 -6.09
C PHE A 266 -0.14 9.79 -5.12
N THR A 267 1.17 9.66 -5.25
CA THR A 267 2.16 10.28 -4.37
C THR A 267 3.16 11.07 -5.20
N GLN A 268 3.43 12.32 -4.81
CA GLN A 268 4.51 13.12 -5.38
C GLN A 268 5.49 13.51 -4.28
N ARG A 269 6.76 13.12 -4.45
CA ARG A 269 7.86 13.45 -3.52
C ARG A 269 8.72 14.55 -4.10
N GLN A 270 8.85 15.65 -3.38
CA GLN A 270 9.72 16.75 -3.77
C GLN A 270 11.18 16.46 -3.47
N VAL A 271 12.05 17.17 -4.20
CA VAL A 271 13.50 17.19 -3.96
C VAL A 271 13.76 17.87 -2.61
N LEU A 272 14.63 17.28 -1.80
CA LEU A 272 15.02 17.85 -0.52
C LEU A 272 15.78 19.18 -0.74
N PRO A 273 15.65 20.16 0.16
CA PRO A 273 16.27 21.47 -0.01
C PRO A 273 17.79 21.44 -0.26
N GLU A 274 18.50 20.47 0.33
CA GLU A 274 19.95 20.28 0.12
C GLU A 274 20.33 19.85 -1.31
N PHE A 275 19.39 19.33 -2.10
CA PHE A 275 19.60 18.90 -3.48
C PHE A 275 18.95 19.82 -4.51
N LYS A 276 18.51 21.03 -4.12
CA LYS A 276 17.82 21.98 -5.01
C LYS A 276 18.61 22.38 -6.25
N ASP A 277 19.95 22.35 -6.16
CA ASP A 277 20.87 22.77 -7.22
C ASP A 277 21.33 21.59 -8.10
N VAL A 278 20.90 20.36 -7.78
CA VAL A 278 21.18 19.19 -8.62
C VAL A 278 20.40 19.32 -9.94
N PRO A 279 21.04 19.17 -11.11
CA PRO A 279 20.36 19.21 -12.40
C PRO A 279 19.17 18.25 -12.45
N HIS A 280 18.07 18.67 -13.09
CA HIS A 280 16.82 17.89 -13.11
C HIS A 280 17.01 16.45 -13.65
N ASP A 281 17.89 16.28 -14.64
CA ASP A 281 18.24 14.99 -15.24
C ASP A 281 19.18 14.13 -14.37
N GLU A 282 19.77 14.70 -13.32
CA GLU A 282 20.57 14.01 -12.32
C GLU A 282 19.80 13.72 -11.02
N ILE A 283 18.55 14.19 -10.89
CA ILE A 283 17.72 13.91 -9.72
C ILE A 283 17.39 12.42 -9.63
N LYS A 284 17.82 11.79 -8.54
CA LYS A 284 17.53 10.40 -8.18
C LYS A 284 16.52 10.32 -7.04
N GLU A 285 16.01 9.13 -6.78
CA GLU A 285 14.99 8.92 -5.74
C GLU A 285 15.49 9.33 -4.35
N PHE A 286 16.77 9.06 -4.02
CA PHE A 286 17.36 9.43 -2.74
C PHE A 286 17.54 10.94 -2.56
N HIS A 287 17.43 11.76 -3.62
CA HIS A 287 17.39 13.21 -3.50
C HIS A 287 16.01 13.73 -3.07
N ARG A 288 15.00 12.84 -2.98
CA ARG A 288 13.61 13.21 -2.67
C ARG A 288 13.23 12.79 -1.26
N ARG A 289 12.17 13.41 -0.74
CA ARG A 289 11.61 13.16 0.59
C ARG A 289 11.16 11.69 0.77
N GLU A 290 11.83 10.94 1.66
CA GLU A 290 11.65 9.49 1.82
C GLU A 290 10.49 9.08 2.76
N ALA A 291 10.47 9.58 4.00
CA ALA A 291 9.53 9.11 5.02
C ALA A 291 8.04 9.34 4.66
N PHE A 292 7.15 8.77 5.46
CA PHE A 292 5.73 9.12 5.43
C PHE A 292 5.45 10.24 6.43
N GLU A 293 4.22 10.76 6.46
CA GLU A 293 3.80 11.82 7.37
C GLU A 293 2.50 11.39 8.08
N LEU A 294 2.41 11.67 9.38
CA LEU A 294 1.38 11.16 10.27
C LEU A 294 -0.01 11.69 9.91
N ASP A 295 -0.16 12.99 9.73
CA ASP A 295 -1.44 13.64 9.46
C ASP A 295 -1.98 13.20 8.09
N ASN A 296 -1.13 13.21 7.06
CA ASN A 296 -1.46 12.69 5.74
C ASN A 296 -1.92 11.23 5.83
N ALA A 297 -1.15 10.37 6.49
CA ALA A 297 -1.48 8.95 6.62
C ALA A 297 -2.80 8.75 7.38
N ASN A 298 -3.04 9.54 8.43
CA ASN A 298 -4.28 9.50 9.21
C ASN A 298 -5.50 9.76 8.32
N HIS A 299 -5.43 10.76 7.43
CA HIS A 299 -6.51 11.10 6.48
C HIS A 299 -6.63 10.10 5.33
N VAL A 300 -5.52 9.60 4.79
CA VAL A 300 -5.50 8.59 3.71
C VAL A 300 -6.16 7.29 4.14
N MET A 301 -5.93 6.83 5.39
CA MET A 301 -6.54 5.62 5.92
C MET A 301 -8.08 5.63 5.88
N GLU A 302 -8.68 6.82 5.87
CA GLU A 302 -10.13 7.01 5.86
C GLU A 302 -10.77 6.72 4.51
N SER A 303 -9.96 6.47 3.47
CA SER A 303 -10.44 6.02 2.17
C SER A 303 -11.26 4.72 2.26
N THR A 304 -11.08 3.91 3.30
CA THR A 304 -11.84 2.65 3.54
C THR A 304 -12.87 2.76 4.65
N ARG A 305 -13.31 3.96 5.07
CA ARG A 305 -14.31 4.08 6.15
C ARG A 305 -15.61 3.34 5.82
N PHE A 306 -16.15 2.62 6.81
CA PHE A 306 -17.39 1.85 6.65
C PHE A 306 -18.60 2.76 6.81
N THR A 307 -18.50 3.74 7.70
CA THR A 307 -19.52 4.75 7.96
C THR A 307 -19.17 6.08 7.29
N THR A 308 -20.11 6.65 6.54
CA THR A 308 -20.03 8.07 6.16
C THR A 308 -20.36 8.90 7.39
N LYS A 309 -19.36 9.52 8.02
CA LYS A 309 -19.63 10.66 8.90
C LYS A 309 -20.08 11.81 8.00
N PHE A 310 -21.35 12.18 8.10
CA PHE A 310 -21.86 13.45 7.59
C PHE A 310 -21.35 14.60 8.45
#